data_AF-A0A3B0Q4N2-F1
#
_entry.id   AF-A0A3B0Q4N2-F1
#
_cell.length_a   1.000
_cell.length_b   1.000
_cell.length_c   1.000
_cell.angle_alpha   90.00
_cell.angle_beta   90.00
_cell.angle_gamma   90.00
#
_symmetry.space_group_name_H-M   'P 1'
#
loop_
_entity.id
_entity.type
_entity.pdbx_description
1 polymer ?
#
loop_
_entity_poly.entity_id
_entity_poly.type
_entity_poly.pdbx_seq_one_letter_code
_entity_poly.pdbx_strand_id
1 'polypeptide(L)' 'MGKYRDALLKPRHSYLVEFVNAEKQFVADVKLGNLDYISENGKTNSQASIKVVKGDENKKEEKGKSVILVDFQFNITG' A
#
# COMPACT_ATOMS: atom_id res chain seq x y z
N MET A 1 11.68 18.04 -2.45
CA MET A 1 10.72 16.96 -2.74
C MET A 1 11.42 15.90 -3.59
N GLY A 2 11.68 14.72 -3.03
CA GLY A 2 12.49 13.68 -3.70
C GLY A 2 12.88 12.47 -2.85
N LYS A 3 12.42 12.38 -1.60
CA LYS A 3 12.91 11.38 -0.63
C LYS A 3 12.51 9.92 -0.96
N TYR A 4 11.60 9.72 -1.91
CA TYR A 4 11.04 8.40 -2.26
C TYR A 4 11.00 8.12 -3.77
N ARG A 5 11.57 9.01 -4.60
CA ARG A 5 11.61 8.81 -6.06
C ARG A 5 12.65 7.74 -6.37
N ASP A 6 12.25 6.67 -7.04
CA ASP A 6 13.08 5.48 -7.34
C ASP A 6 13.62 4.75 -6.09
N ALA A 7 13.00 5.00 -4.93
CA ALA A 7 13.36 4.32 -3.69
C ALA A 7 12.62 3.00 -3.58
N LEU A 8 13.32 1.97 -3.10
CA LEU A 8 12.69 0.70 -2.73
C LEU A 8 11.72 0.92 -1.57
N LEU A 9 10.57 0.26 -1.65
CA LEU A 9 9.67 0.15 -0.50
C LEU A 9 10.40 -0.59 0.62
N LYS A 10 10.31 -0.06 1.83
CA LYS A 10 10.98 -0.63 3.00
C LYS A 10 10.08 -1.67 3.66
N PRO A 11 10.63 -2.81 4.12
CA PRO A 11 9.89 -3.74 4.97
C PRO A 11 9.37 -3.06 6.24
N ARG A 12 8.24 -3.55 6.76
CA ARG A 12 7.51 -3.03 7.93
C ARG A 12 7.04 -1.57 7.78
N HIS A 13 6.71 -1.16 6.56
CA HIS A 13 6.17 0.17 6.28
C HIS A 13 4.84 0.08 5.52
N SER A 14 4.04 1.12 5.66
CA SER A 14 2.79 1.32 4.94
C SER A 14 2.88 2.54 4.03
N TYR A 15 2.29 2.44 2.84
CA TYR A 15 2.33 3.49 1.83
C TYR A 15 0.94 3.77 1.28
N LEU A 16 0.57 5.04 1.16
CA LEU A 16 -0.66 5.46 0.51
C LEU A 16 -0.53 5.37 -1.01
N VAL A 17 -1.61 4.95 -1.68
CA VAL A 17 -1.65 4.84 -3.14
C VAL A 17 -2.63 5.85 -3.72
N GLU A 18 -2.14 6.65 -4.66
CA GLU A 18 -2.89 7.68 -5.37
C GLU A 18 -2.60 7.57 -6.87
N PHE A 19 -3.61 7.81 -7.69
CA PHE A 19 -3.42 8.02 -9.13
C PHE A 19 -2.93 9.45 -9.36
N VAL A 20 -1.86 9.59 -10.14
CA VAL A 20 -1.27 10.87 -10.52
C VAL A 20 -1.15 10.98 -12.03
N ASN A 21 -1.17 12.21 -12.56
CA ASN A 21 -0.94 12.47 -13.99
C ASN A 21 0.57 12.48 -14.31
N ALA A 22 0.92 12.76 -15.58
CA ALA A 22 2.31 12.83 -16.04
C ALA A 22 3.12 13.91 -15.29
N GLU A 23 2.44 14.99 -14.88
CA GLU A 23 2.99 16.10 -14.11
C GLU A 23 3.06 15.81 -12.60
N LYS A 24 2.70 14.59 -12.17
CA LYS A 24 2.72 14.10 -10.77
C LYS A 24 1.73 14.84 -9.86
N GLN A 25 0.70 15.43 -10.44
CA GLN A 25 -0.40 16.00 -9.70
C GLN A 25 -1.40 14.90 -9.35
N PHE A 26 -1.96 14.98 -8.15
CA PHE A 26 -3.03 14.10 -7.70
C PHE A 26 -4.21 14.16 -8.68
N VAL A 27 -4.69 12.98 -9.09
CA VAL A 27 -5.86 12.82 -9.96
C VAL A 27 -7.01 12.20 -9.18
N ALA A 28 -6.75 11.08 -8.47
CA ALA A 28 -7.78 10.37 -7.72
C ALA A 28 -7.18 9.42 -6.68
N ASP A 29 -7.96 9.09 -5.65
CA ASP A 29 -7.64 8.02 -4.71
C ASP A 29 -7.81 6.64 -5.37
N VAL A 30 -6.88 5.73 -5.11
CA VAL A 30 -7.08 4.32 -5.47
C VAL A 30 -8.08 3.70 -4.50
N LYS A 31 -9.11 3.03 -5.04
CA LYS A 31 -10.14 2.33 -4.26
C LYS A 31 -10.23 0.87 -4.65
N LEU A 32 -10.25 -0.03 -3.66
CA LEU A 32 -10.44 -1.47 -3.84
C LEU A 32 -11.90 -1.88 -4.05
N GLY A 33 -12.86 -0.95 -3.89
CA GLY A 33 -14.28 -1.24 -3.98
C GLY A 33 -14.73 -2.25 -2.93
N ASN A 34 -15.36 -3.34 -3.37
CA ASN A 34 -15.88 -4.39 -2.49
C ASN A 34 -14.80 -5.40 -2.05
N LEU A 35 -13.58 -5.32 -2.59
CA LEU A 35 -12.49 -6.20 -2.18
C LEU A 35 -11.90 -5.73 -0.84
N ASP A 36 -11.60 -6.68 0.04
CA ASP A 36 -10.96 -6.38 1.33
C ASP A 36 -9.44 -6.21 1.20
N TYR A 37 -8.82 -6.99 0.31
CA TYR A 37 -7.40 -6.90 0.00
C TYR A 37 -7.06 -7.42 -1.41
N ILE A 38 -5.92 -6.97 -1.92
CA ILE A 38 -5.23 -7.55 -3.07
C ILE A 38 -3.86 -7.99 -2.58
N SER A 39 -3.51 -9.25 -2.79
CA SER A 39 -2.24 -9.83 -2.34
C SER A 39 -1.31 -10.13 -3.51
N GLU A 40 -0.02 -10.22 -3.21
CA GLU A 40 0.96 -10.76 -4.13
C GLU A 40 0.57 -12.18 -4.57
N ASN A 41 0.49 -12.42 -5.89
CA ASN A 41 0.31 -13.74 -6.52
C ASN A 41 -0.85 -14.59 -5.95
N GLY A 42 -1.93 -13.96 -5.46
CA GLY A 42 -3.08 -14.67 -4.92
C GLY A 42 -2.85 -15.34 -3.55
N LYS A 43 -1.78 -14.98 -2.84
CA LYS A 43 -1.54 -15.44 -1.46
C LYS A 43 -2.67 -14.99 -0.52
N THR A 44 -2.87 -15.70 0.57
CA THR A 44 -3.80 -15.24 1.61
C THR A 44 -3.26 -13.99 2.31
N ASN A 45 -4.14 -13.17 2.92
CA ASN A 45 -3.76 -11.95 3.62
C ASN A 45 -2.66 -12.16 4.68
N SER A 46 -2.68 -13.29 5.38
CA SER A 46 -1.67 -13.63 6.41
C SER A 46 -0.32 -14.07 5.84
N GLN A 47 -0.29 -14.55 4.60
CA GLN A 47 0.93 -15.06 3.93
C GLN A 47 1.56 -14.05 2.98
N ALA A 48 0.81 -13.02 2.58
CA ALA A 48 1.26 -12.00 1.65
C ALA A 48 2.14 -10.96 2.36
N SER A 49 3.43 -10.97 2.05
CA SER A 49 4.38 -9.95 2.51
C SER A 49 4.14 -8.58 1.86
N ILE A 50 3.53 -8.55 0.67
CA ILE A 50 3.07 -7.32 0.03
C ILE A 50 1.58 -7.47 -0.26
N LYS A 51 0.79 -6.51 0.23
CA LYS A 51 -0.65 -6.49 0.04
C LYS A 51 -1.18 -5.07 0.01
N VAL A 52 -2.25 -4.86 -0.75
CA VAL A 52 -3.03 -3.63 -0.79
C VAL A 52 -4.30 -3.87 0.03
N VAL A 53 -4.57 -3.01 0.99
CA VAL A 53 -5.77 -3.06 1.84
C VAL A 53 -6.49 -1.72 1.83
N LYS A 54 -7.73 -1.71 2.29
CA LYS A 54 -8.44 -0.46 2.61
C LYS A 54 -7.74 0.22 3.78
N GLY A 55 -7.52 1.53 3.68
CA GLY A 55 -6.93 2.33 4.75
C GLY A 55 -7.82 2.40 5.98
N ASP A 56 -7.20 2.67 7.14
CA ASP A 56 -7.91 2.74 8.41
C ASP A 56 -8.85 3.96 8.46
N GLU A 57 -10.15 3.72 8.68
CA GLU A 57 -11.15 4.80 8.75
C GLU A 57 -10.95 5.74 9.95
N ASN A 58 -10.21 5.30 10.98
CA ASN A 58 -9.90 6.10 12.16
C ASN A 58 -8.75 7.08 11.89
N LYS A 59 -7.96 6.86 10.84
CA LYS A 59 -6.88 7.76 10.44
C LYS A 59 -7.35 8.67 9.31
N LYS A 60 -7.44 9.97 9.60
CA LYS A 60 -7.87 10.98 8.62
C LYS A 60 -7.12 10.92 7.29
N GLU A 61 -5.85 10.55 7.30
CA GLU A 61 -4.99 10.48 6.10
C GLU A 61 -5.20 9.22 5.26
N GLU A 62 -5.69 8.12 5.86
CA GLU A 62 -5.90 6.83 5.19
C GLU A 62 -7.36 6.58 4.83
N LYS A 63 -8.28 7.38 5.38
CA LYS A 63 -9.72 7.22 5.20
C LYS A 63 -10.13 7.24 3.73
N GLY A 64 -10.71 6.14 3.27
CA GLY A 64 -11.20 5.98 1.90
C GLY A 64 -10.10 5.77 0.85
N LYS A 65 -8.84 5.67 1.27
CA LYS A 65 -7.69 5.40 0.41
C LYS A 65 -7.28 3.93 0.48
N SER A 66 -6.50 3.49 -0.51
CA SER A 66 -5.86 2.18 -0.48
C SER A 66 -4.43 2.31 0.05
N VAL A 67 -4.02 1.35 0.87
CA VAL A 67 -2.71 1.31 1.53
C VAL A 67 -1.97 0.06 1.08
N ILE A 68 -0.74 0.22 0.60
CA ILE A 68 0.20 -0.89 0.44
C ILE A 68 0.86 -1.15 1.79
N LEU A 69 0.72 -2.36 2.29
CA LEU A 69 1.46 -2.89 3.42
C LEU A 69 2.62 -3.73 2.90
N VAL A 70 3.83 -3.41 3.35
CA VAL A 70 5.05 -4.16 3.03
C VAL A 70 5.61 -4.73 4.32
N ASP A 71 5.69 -6.05 4.39
CA ASP A 71 6.34 -6.82 5.44
C ASP A 71 7.54 -7.59 4.87
N PHE A 72 8.27 -8.29 5.72
CA PHE A 72 9.39 -9.13 5.28
C PHE A 72 8.90 -10.26 4.35
N GLN A 73 9.57 -10.41 3.20
CA GLN A 73 9.27 -11.47 2.23
C GLN A 73 9.59 -12.88 2.77
N PHE A 74 10.55 -12.96 3.68
CA PHE A 74 10.94 -14.19 4.38
C PHE A 74 10.88 -13.94 5.88
N ASN A 75 10.43 -14.94 6.65
CA ASN A 75 10.43 -14.86 8.11
C ASN A 75 11.86 -14.68 8.61
N ILE A 76 12.22 -13.47 8.99
CA ILE A 76 13.47 -13.19 9.70
C ILE A 76 13.16 -13.31 11.19
N THR A 77 13.36 -14.51 11.75
CA THR A 77 13.45 -14.70 13.20
C THR A 77 14.80 -14.15 13.64
N GLY A 78 14.83 -12.88 14.01
CA GLY A 78 15.97 -12.28 14.70
C GLY A 78 16.16 -12.87 16.09
#